data_AF-A0A6C0F6N0-F1
#
_entry.id   AF-A0A6C0F6N0-F1
#
_cell.length_a   1.000
_cell.length_b   1.000
_cell.length_c   1.000
_cell.angle_alpha   90.00
_cell.angle_beta   90.00
_cell.angle_gamma   90.00
#
_symmetry.space_group_name_H-M   'P 1'
#
loop_
_entity.id
_entity.type
_entity.pdbx_description
1 polymer ?
#
loop_
_entity_poly.entity_id
_entity_poly.type
_entity_poly.pdbx_seq_one_letter_code
_entity_poly.pdbx_strand_id
1 'polypeptide(L)'
;MSYFYDVMSSFLIILIFGIIFLGLIIAAMAKNIEKNWPKYKCNPIVIPMAGYLGKDAIKNFTECIGDIQGGFMGMFLAPLRYVMTILAGLGATIMESVENIRGMFNSLVNSILDMFGSILGIFLNIGITFQLLMGNVKDLIMKMVGILYTLGLFISAATITAKSANAGPIGTLIDVFGCFPNDTKIKLLNGTYKEMSKLSLGDKLVSGGSVHAILKVKGNKINPYYKIYSNELKDYIYVTGDHLIKDKSTGEFIPTKQYKEAIKTKQWDNEMSCLVTTNNLIPIGEYIFWDWED
;
A
#
# COMPACT_ATOMS: atom_id res chain seq x y z
N MET A 1 17.34 -115.72 98.16
CA MET A 1 18.25 -114.61 97.79
C MET A 1 19.08 -114.91 96.53
N SER A 2 19.07 -116.12 95.93
CA SER A 2 19.83 -116.40 94.69
C SER A 2 19.13 -115.96 93.39
N TYR A 3 17.80 -116.03 93.32
CA TYR A 3 17.03 -115.73 92.08
C TYR A 3 17.21 -114.29 91.55
N PHE A 4 17.45 -113.32 92.43
CA PHE A 4 17.68 -111.92 92.04
C PHE A 4 19.03 -111.70 91.34
N TYR A 5 20.06 -112.45 91.74
CA TYR A 5 21.39 -112.38 91.12
C TYR A 5 21.41 -112.95 89.70
N ASP A 6 20.61 -114.00 89.44
CA ASP A 6 20.51 -114.60 88.11
C ASP A 6 19.82 -113.65 87.11
N VAL A 7 18.72 -113.01 87.52
CA VAL A 7 17.99 -112.03 86.67
C VAL A 7 18.85 -110.79 86.38
N MET A 8 19.56 -110.28 87.39
CA MET A 8 20.44 -109.12 87.22
C MET A 8 21.63 -109.43 86.32
N SER A 9 22.20 -110.64 86.40
CA SER A 9 23.29 -111.08 85.53
C SER A 9 22.83 -111.26 84.08
N SER A 10 21.64 -111.80 83.83
CA SER A 10 21.07 -111.89 82.47
C SER A 10 20.81 -110.51 81.85
N PHE A 11 20.30 -109.55 82.63
CA PHE A 11 20.11 -108.17 82.13
C PHE A 11 21.45 -107.52 81.76
N LEU A 12 22.49 -107.72 82.58
CA LEU A 12 23.82 -107.17 82.35
C LEU A 12 24.46 -107.75 81.08
N ILE A 13 24.27 -109.06 80.83
CA ILE A 13 24.73 -109.70 79.59
C ILE A 13 24.01 -109.12 78.37
N ILE A 14 22.68 -108.95 78.42
CA ILE A 14 21.90 -108.36 77.32
C ILE A 14 22.33 -106.91 77.06
N LEU A 15 22.58 -106.13 78.12
CA LEU A 15 23.07 -104.76 78.01
C LEU A 15 24.45 -104.71 77.32
N ILE A 16 25.38 -105.58 77.73
CA ILE A 16 26.72 -105.67 77.12
C ILE A 16 26.62 -106.06 75.64
N PHE A 17 25.81 -107.07 75.31
CA PHE A 17 25.58 -107.47 73.91
C PHE A 17 24.93 -106.34 73.09
N GLY A 18 24.00 -105.59 73.69
CA GLY A 18 23.38 -104.42 73.06
C GLY A 18 24.37 -103.31 72.75
N ILE A 19 25.29 -103.01 73.68
CA ILE A 19 26.35 -102.02 73.48
C ILE A 19 27.33 -102.47 72.38
N ILE A 20 27.72 -103.75 72.37
CA ILE A 20 28.60 -104.30 71.34
C ILE A 20 27.94 -104.23 69.96
N PHE A 21 26.66 -104.60 69.86
CA PHE A 21 25.91 -104.56 68.60
C PHE A 21 25.75 -103.14 68.06
N LEU A 22 25.45 -102.17 68.94
CA LEU A 22 25.40 -100.75 68.57
C LEU A 22 26.76 -100.24 68.08
N GLY A 23 27.85 -100.66 68.75
CA GLY A 23 29.22 -100.34 68.34
C GLY A 23 29.56 -100.84 66.92
N LEU A 24 29.13 -102.06 66.58
CA LEU A 24 29.33 -102.64 65.25
C LEU A 24 28.56 -101.88 64.16
N ILE A 25 27.31 -101.46 64.43
CA ILE A 25 26.51 -100.67 63.49
C ILE A 25 27.14 -99.29 63.23
N ILE A 26 27.61 -98.62 64.29
CA ILE A 26 28.27 -97.32 64.18
C ILE A 26 29.57 -97.47 63.38
N ALA A 27 30.35 -98.52 63.62
CA ALA A 27 31.56 -98.80 62.86
C ALA A 27 31.28 -99.08 61.37
N ALA A 28 30.20 -99.81 61.06
CA ALA A 28 29.78 -100.07 59.68
C ALA A 28 29.33 -98.78 58.97
N MET A 29 28.58 -97.91 59.65
CA MET A 29 28.20 -96.59 59.12
C MET A 29 29.40 -95.67 58.92
N ALA A 30 30.32 -95.61 59.90
CA ALA A 30 31.55 -94.82 59.81
C ALA A 30 32.36 -95.22 58.57
N LYS A 31 32.51 -96.52 58.32
CA LYS A 31 33.22 -97.05 57.14
C LYS A 31 32.52 -96.70 55.82
N ASN A 32 31.18 -96.65 55.79
CA ASN A 32 30.42 -96.24 54.61
C ASN A 32 30.55 -94.73 54.32
N ILE A 33 30.57 -93.90 55.37
CA ILE A 33 30.78 -92.46 55.28
C ILE A 33 32.20 -92.16 54.79
N GLU A 34 33.20 -92.87 55.32
CA GLU A 34 34.60 -92.73 54.91
C GLU A 34 34.79 -93.05 53.42
N LYS A 35 34.18 -94.13 52.92
CA LYS A 35 34.25 -94.52 51.50
C LYS A 35 33.58 -93.50 50.57
N ASN A 36 32.54 -92.80 51.03
CA ASN A 36 31.75 -91.84 50.24
C ASN A 36 31.91 -90.40 50.73
N TRP A 37 33.10 -90.05 51.25
CA TRP A 37 33.35 -88.78 51.91
C TRP A 37 32.90 -87.54 51.13
N PRO A 38 33.17 -87.39 49.81
CA PRO A 38 32.78 -86.18 49.06
C PRO A 38 31.27 -85.92 49.04
N LYS A 39 30.45 -86.98 49.15
CA LYS A 39 29.00 -86.87 49.15
C LYS A 39 28.45 -86.46 50.52
N TYR A 40 29.06 -86.95 51.59
CA TYR A 40 28.56 -86.77 52.96
C TYR A 40 29.28 -85.68 53.76
N LYS A 41 30.38 -85.11 53.23
CA LYS A 41 31.22 -84.12 53.93
C LYS A 41 30.47 -82.88 54.44
N CYS A 42 29.43 -82.42 53.73
CA CYS A 42 28.65 -81.24 54.11
C CYS A 42 27.28 -81.59 54.72
N ASN A 43 27.07 -82.85 55.12
CA ASN A 43 25.86 -83.24 55.84
C ASN A 43 25.99 -82.83 57.33
N PRO A 44 25.03 -82.09 57.91
CA PRO A 44 25.09 -81.59 59.29
C PRO A 44 25.41 -82.64 60.37
N ILE A 45 24.98 -83.89 60.18
CA ILE A 45 25.22 -84.99 61.15
C ILE A 45 26.66 -85.53 61.04
N VAL A 46 27.27 -85.45 59.86
CA VAL A 46 28.59 -86.02 59.56
C VAL A 46 29.73 -85.06 59.93
N ILE A 47 29.48 -83.76 59.88
CA ILE A 47 30.47 -82.72 60.20
C ILE A 47 31.08 -82.86 61.61
N PRO A 48 30.30 -82.98 62.71
CA PRO A 48 30.88 -83.16 64.05
C PRO A 48 31.55 -84.53 64.20
N MET A 49 31.15 -85.50 63.37
CA MET A 49 31.72 -86.85 63.34
C MET A 49 32.97 -86.97 62.44
N ALA A 50 33.32 -85.91 61.69
CA ALA A 50 34.48 -85.88 60.80
C ALA A 50 35.79 -86.18 61.56
N GLY A 51 35.90 -85.66 62.79
CA GLY A 51 37.05 -85.88 63.67
C GLY A 51 37.29 -87.36 64.00
N TYR A 52 36.21 -88.13 64.19
CA TYR A 52 36.29 -89.57 64.43
C TYR A 52 36.68 -90.38 63.19
N LEU A 53 36.59 -89.78 61.99
CA LEU A 53 36.96 -90.36 60.70
C LEU A 53 38.36 -89.93 60.24
N GLY A 54 39.17 -89.33 61.13
CA GLY A 54 40.51 -88.84 60.81
C GLY A 54 40.51 -87.62 59.87
N LYS A 55 39.38 -86.92 59.74
CA LYS A 55 39.25 -85.68 58.98
C LYS A 55 39.12 -84.50 59.94
N ASP A 56 39.73 -83.37 59.61
CA ASP A 56 39.62 -82.17 60.42
C ASP A 56 38.19 -81.62 60.36
N ALA A 57 37.47 -81.72 61.48
CA ALA A 57 36.08 -81.30 61.59
C ALA A 57 35.91 -79.79 61.42
N ILE A 58 36.88 -78.99 61.90
CA ILE A 58 36.84 -77.53 61.81
C ILE A 58 37.13 -77.08 60.38
N LYS A 59 38.12 -77.69 59.73
CA LYS A 59 38.44 -77.42 58.33
C LYS A 59 37.28 -77.82 57.41
N ASN A 60 36.71 -79.00 57.59
CA ASN A 60 35.60 -79.48 56.78
C ASN A 60 34.31 -78.67 56.99
N PHE A 61 34.04 -78.23 58.22
CA PHE A 61 32.96 -77.28 58.51
C PHE A 61 33.20 -75.93 57.79
N THR A 62 34.41 -75.39 57.87
CA THR A 62 34.76 -74.10 57.25
C THR A 62 34.65 -74.15 55.72
N GLU A 63 35.10 -75.24 55.09
CA GLU A 63 34.95 -75.45 53.64
C GLU A 63 33.47 -75.53 53.22
N CYS A 64 32.66 -76.32 53.94
CA CYS A 64 31.23 -76.45 53.63
C CYS A 64 30.45 -75.16 53.89
N ILE A 65 30.77 -74.41 54.93
CA ILE A 65 30.18 -73.09 55.19
C ILE A 65 30.60 -72.08 54.13
N GLY A 66 31.85 -72.13 53.64
CA GLY A 66 32.33 -71.28 52.56
C GLY A 66 31.55 -71.48 51.26
N ASP A 67 31.32 -72.72 50.84
CA ASP A 67 30.52 -73.05 49.65
C ASP A 67 29.06 -72.61 49.81
N ILE A 68 28.49 -72.83 51.00
CA ILE A 68 27.13 -72.39 51.35
C ILE A 68 27.04 -70.85 51.31
N GLN A 69 28.01 -70.14 51.88
CA GLN A 69 28.06 -68.68 51.91
C GLN A 69 28.22 -68.08 50.51
N GLY A 70 29.00 -68.71 49.62
CA GLY A 70 29.10 -68.32 48.21
C GLY A 70 27.78 -68.46 47.45
N GLY A 71 27.02 -69.54 47.72
CA GLY A 71 25.69 -69.75 47.15
C GLY A 71 24.64 -68.75 47.65
N PHE A 72 24.69 -68.37 48.93
CA PHE A 72 23.78 -67.39 49.51
C PHE A 72 24.12 -65.94 49.16
N MET A 73 25.38 -65.60 48.87
CA MET A 73 25.78 -64.24 48.49
C MET A 73 25.05 -63.75 47.23
N GLY A 74 24.82 -64.63 46.25
CA GLY A 74 24.02 -64.33 45.06
C GLY A 74 22.55 -64.02 45.39
N MET A 75 21.97 -64.77 46.34
CA MET A 75 20.60 -64.57 46.83
C MET A 75 20.47 -63.26 47.63
N PHE A 76 21.45 -62.93 48.46
CA PHE A 76 21.46 -61.68 49.22
C PHE A 76 21.76 -60.44 48.36
N LEU A 77 22.55 -60.57 47.29
CA LEU A 77 22.83 -59.47 46.36
C LEU A 77 21.74 -59.28 45.31
N ALA A 78 20.82 -60.24 45.12
CA ALA A 78 19.72 -60.12 44.16
C ALA A 78 18.80 -58.92 44.46
N PRO A 79 18.33 -58.69 45.71
CA PRO A 79 17.62 -57.46 46.08
C PRO A 79 18.43 -56.18 45.78
N LEU A 80 19.74 -56.19 46.06
CA LEU A 80 20.60 -55.04 45.81
C LEU A 80 20.72 -54.73 44.31
N ARG A 81 20.86 -55.76 43.46
CA ARG A 81 20.89 -55.60 42.00
C ARG A 81 19.58 -55.02 41.46
N TYR A 82 18.44 -55.50 41.97
CA TYR A 82 17.12 -54.96 41.60
C TYR A 82 17.00 -53.46 41.94
N VAL A 83 17.43 -53.06 43.14
CA VAL A 83 17.46 -51.66 43.56
C VAL A 83 18.38 -50.83 42.65
N MET A 84 19.55 -51.36 42.27
CA MET A 84 20.46 -50.67 41.34
C MET A 84 19.85 -50.51 39.94
N THR A 85 19.10 -51.48 39.43
CA THR A 85 18.38 -51.35 38.16
C THR A 85 17.28 -50.29 38.23
N ILE A 86 16.54 -50.22 39.32
CA ILE A 86 15.55 -49.15 39.53
C ILE A 86 16.23 -47.79 39.58
N LEU A 87 17.33 -47.66 40.34
CA LEU A 87 18.09 -46.41 40.43
C LEU A 87 18.64 -45.98 39.07
N ALA A 88 19.18 -46.91 38.29
CA ALA A 88 19.63 -46.65 36.93
C ALA A 88 18.47 -46.24 36.01
N GLY A 89 17.31 -46.90 36.13
CA GLY A 89 16.09 -46.55 35.39
C GLY A 89 15.59 -45.15 35.72
N LEU A 90 15.55 -44.78 37.01
CA LEU A 90 15.21 -43.42 37.46
C LEU A 90 16.20 -42.39 36.91
N GLY A 91 17.51 -42.69 36.94
CA GLY A 91 18.54 -41.84 36.35
C GLY A 91 18.32 -41.61 34.86
N ALA A 92 17.99 -42.67 34.11
CA ALA A 92 17.69 -42.57 32.68
C ALA A 92 16.43 -41.72 32.42
N THR A 93 15.34 -41.94 33.15
CA THR A 93 14.11 -41.15 33.02
C THR A 93 14.34 -39.67 33.34
N ILE A 94 15.18 -39.36 34.33
CA ILE A 94 15.56 -37.98 34.65
C ILE A 94 16.35 -37.35 33.49
N MET A 95 17.33 -38.06 32.94
CA MET A 95 18.11 -37.58 31.80
C MET A 95 17.22 -37.31 30.57
N GLU A 96 16.31 -38.24 30.27
CA GLU A 96 15.34 -38.08 29.19
C GLU A 96 14.41 -36.88 29.43
N SER A 97 13.92 -36.71 30.66
CA SER A 97 13.08 -35.57 31.03
C SER A 97 13.82 -34.24 30.88
N VAL A 98 15.10 -34.17 31.25
CA VAL A 98 15.94 -32.98 31.08
C VAL A 98 16.15 -32.67 29.59
N GLU A 99 16.38 -33.69 28.76
CA GLU A 99 16.53 -33.50 27.32
C GLU A 99 15.21 -33.04 26.68
N ASN A 100 14.07 -33.60 27.09
CA ASN A 100 12.76 -33.16 26.64
C ASN A 100 12.47 -31.71 27.05
N ILE A 101 12.86 -31.30 28.27
CA ILE A 101 12.75 -29.91 28.72
C ILE A 101 13.62 -28.99 27.85
N ARG A 102 14.86 -29.38 27.55
CA ARG A 102 15.74 -28.63 26.64
C ARG A 102 15.13 -28.51 25.24
N GLY A 103 14.59 -29.61 24.70
CA GLY A 103 13.88 -29.64 23.43
C GLY A 103 12.67 -28.70 23.41
N MET A 104 11.87 -28.69 24.50
CA MET A 104 10.75 -27.77 24.67
C MET A 104 11.21 -26.31 24.69
N PHE A 105 12.28 -25.98 25.43
CA PHE A 105 12.84 -24.62 25.44
C PHE A 105 13.34 -24.18 24.06
N ASN A 106 14.03 -25.06 23.33
CA ASN A 106 14.47 -24.79 21.97
C ASN A 106 13.27 -24.55 21.03
N SER A 107 12.24 -25.38 21.14
CA SER A 107 11.00 -25.21 20.36
C SER A 107 10.28 -23.89 20.70
N LEU A 108 10.24 -23.52 21.97
CA LEU A 108 9.63 -22.26 22.42
C LEU A 108 10.41 -21.05 21.89
N VAL A 109 11.74 -21.06 21.98
CA VAL A 109 12.59 -19.98 21.44
C VAL A 109 12.42 -19.87 19.92
N ASN A 110 12.45 -20.99 19.19
CA ASN A 110 12.27 -20.98 17.73
C ASN A 110 10.89 -20.45 17.34
N SER A 111 9.83 -20.88 18.03
CA SER A 111 8.47 -20.38 17.78
C SER A 111 8.37 -18.87 17.97
N ILE A 112 9.02 -18.34 19.02
CA ILE A 112 9.08 -16.89 19.27
C ILE A 112 9.83 -16.18 18.13
N LEU A 113 11.00 -16.68 17.73
CA LEU A 113 11.79 -16.09 16.63
C LEU A 113 11.01 -16.10 15.31
N ASP A 114 10.31 -17.18 14.99
CA ASP A 114 9.50 -17.30 13.78
C ASP A 114 8.30 -16.33 13.80
N MET A 115 7.64 -16.18 14.95
CA MET A 115 6.59 -15.18 15.12
C MET A 115 7.13 -13.77 14.88
N PHE A 116 8.26 -13.40 15.50
CA PHE A 116 8.89 -12.09 15.27
C PHE A 116 9.31 -11.90 13.81
N GLY A 117 9.89 -12.92 13.18
CA GLY A 117 10.27 -12.90 11.77
C GLY A 117 9.07 -12.67 10.85
N SER A 118 7.95 -13.37 11.10
CA SER A 118 6.72 -13.22 10.33
C SER A 118 6.12 -11.82 10.48
N ILE A 119 6.08 -11.28 11.70
CA ILE A 119 5.57 -9.94 11.99
C ILE A 119 6.42 -8.88 11.29
N LEU A 120 7.74 -8.96 11.42
CA LEU A 120 8.67 -8.05 10.72
C LEU A 120 8.51 -8.13 9.20
N GLY A 121 8.35 -9.35 8.65
CA GLY A 121 8.09 -9.56 7.23
C GLY A 121 6.82 -8.86 6.73
N ILE A 122 5.74 -8.91 7.51
CA ILE A 122 4.50 -8.19 7.20
C ILE A 122 4.74 -6.67 7.19
N PHE A 123 5.40 -6.13 8.22
CA PHE A 123 5.70 -4.69 8.27
C PHE A 123 6.58 -4.22 7.11
N LEU A 124 7.58 -5.01 6.71
CA LEU A 124 8.41 -4.71 5.54
C LEU A 124 7.57 -4.68 4.25
N ASN A 125 6.70 -5.67 4.04
CA ASN A 125 5.83 -5.74 2.88
C ASN A 125 4.82 -4.57 2.83
N ILE A 126 4.25 -4.19 3.97
CA ILE A 126 3.38 -3.02 4.10
C ILE A 126 4.18 -1.74 3.77
N GLY A 127 5.40 -1.61 4.29
CA GLY A 127 6.29 -0.49 4.02
C GLY A 127 6.58 -0.31 2.52
N ILE A 128 6.90 -1.40 1.82
CA ILE A 128 7.12 -1.40 0.37
C ILE A 128 5.86 -0.97 -0.39
N THR A 129 4.70 -1.51 0.01
CA THR A 129 3.41 -1.15 -0.63
C THR A 129 3.09 0.32 -0.41
N PHE A 130 3.34 0.85 0.78
CA PHE A 130 3.16 2.27 1.09
C PHE A 130 4.11 3.17 0.27
N GLN A 131 5.36 2.76 0.09
CA GLN A 131 6.32 3.46 -0.77
C GLN A 131 5.85 3.51 -2.24
N LEU A 132 5.31 2.41 -2.77
CA LEU A 132 4.73 2.37 -4.11
C LEU A 132 3.52 3.29 -4.25
N LEU A 133 2.62 3.29 -3.26
CA LEU A 133 1.49 4.21 -3.22
C LEU A 133 1.96 5.67 -3.22
N MET A 134 2.95 6.01 -2.40
CA MET A 134 3.52 7.35 -2.36
C MET A 134 4.19 7.75 -3.69
N GLY A 135 4.84 6.79 -4.36
CA GLY A 135 5.38 6.97 -5.71
C GLY A 135 4.28 7.33 -6.72
N ASN A 136 3.16 6.60 -6.71
CA ASN A 136 2.02 6.87 -7.59
C ASN A 136 1.37 8.23 -7.28
N VAL A 137 1.22 8.60 -6.01
CA VAL A 137 0.70 9.92 -5.60
C VAL A 137 1.60 11.03 -6.11
N LYS A 138 2.92 10.89 -5.97
CA LYS A 138 3.88 11.87 -6.50
C LYS A 138 3.78 12.00 -8.02
N ASP A 139 3.65 10.89 -8.75
CA ASP A 139 3.47 10.90 -10.21
C ASP A 139 2.19 11.65 -10.62
N LEU A 140 1.07 11.43 -9.92
CA LEU A 140 -0.18 12.14 -10.15
C LEU A 140 -0.02 13.66 -9.94
N ILE A 141 0.63 14.07 -8.85
CA ILE A 141 0.89 15.50 -8.57
C ILE A 141 1.73 16.11 -9.69
N MET A 142 2.79 15.44 -10.13
CA MET A 142 3.65 15.93 -11.22
C MET A 142 2.88 16.08 -12.54
N LYS A 143 1.99 15.15 -12.86
CA LYS A 143 1.11 15.25 -14.04
C LYS A 143 0.16 16.45 -13.94
N MET A 144 -0.43 16.69 -12.79
CA MET A 144 -1.29 17.86 -12.57
C MET A 144 -0.53 19.18 -12.73
N VAL A 145 0.68 19.28 -12.17
CA VAL A 145 1.55 20.45 -12.35
C VAL A 145 1.88 20.65 -13.83
N GLY A 146 2.18 19.57 -14.56
CA GLY A 146 2.41 19.62 -16.00
C GLY A 146 1.23 20.20 -16.78
N ILE A 147 0.01 19.75 -16.49
CA ILE A 147 -1.22 20.26 -17.14
C ILE A 147 -1.45 21.74 -16.81
N LEU A 148 -1.27 22.15 -15.55
CA LEU A 148 -1.43 23.55 -15.15
C LEU A 148 -0.38 24.44 -15.83
N TYR A 149 0.86 23.96 -15.94
CA TYR A 149 1.92 24.70 -16.62
C TYR A 149 1.62 24.90 -18.11
N THR A 150 1.18 23.85 -18.80
CA THR A 150 0.81 23.96 -20.22
C THR A 150 -0.40 24.86 -20.44
N LEU A 151 -1.39 24.81 -19.55
CA LEU A 151 -2.53 25.75 -19.57
C LEU A 151 -2.05 27.21 -19.40
N GLY A 152 -1.11 27.45 -18.49
CA GLY A 152 -0.51 28.77 -18.28
C GLY A 152 0.22 29.29 -19.52
N LEU A 153 0.96 28.42 -20.22
CA LEU A 153 1.57 28.75 -21.51
C LEU A 153 0.52 29.07 -22.58
N PHE A 154 -0.59 28.33 -22.62
CA PHE A 154 -1.67 28.58 -23.59
C PHE A 154 -2.33 29.94 -23.38
N ILE A 155 -2.65 30.30 -22.13
CA ILE A 155 -3.20 31.61 -21.79
C ILE A 155 -2.21 32.71 -22.19
N SER A 156 -0.93 32.53 -21.87
CA SER A 156 0.11 33.50 -22.24
C SER A 156 0.20 33.68 -23.75
N ALA A 157 0.21 32.57 -24.51
CA ALA A 157 0.18 32.59 -25.97
C ALA A 157 -1.05 33.34 -26.50
N ALA A 158 -2.25 33.03 -25.98
CA ALA A 158 -3.48 33.70 -26.36
C ALA A 158 -3.42 35.22 -26.12
N THR A 159 -2.86 35.66 -24.99
CA THR A 159 -2.71 37.11 -24.71
C THR A 159 -1.74 37.79 -25.66
N ILE A 160 -0.65 37.14 -26.03
CA ILE A 160 0.30 37.67 -27.01
C ILE A 160 -0.38 37.76 -28.38
N THR A 161 -1.08 36.72 -28.81
CA THR A 161 -1.84 36.73 -30.07
C THR A 161 -2.89 37.82 -30.07
N ALA A 162 -3.64 38.01 -28.99
CA ALA A 162 -4.64 39.06 -28.88
C ALA A 162 -4.02 40.47 -28.97
N LYS A 163 -2.90 40.71 -28.29
CA LYS A 163 -2.15 41.96 -28.40
C LYS A 163 -1.66 42.20 -29.83
N SER A 164 -1.13 41.18 -30.48
CA SER A 164 -0.67 41.25 -31.87
C SER A 164 -1.81 41.49 -32.86
N ALA A 165 -2.97 40.86 -32.65
CA ALA A 165 -4.16 41.09 -33.45
C ALA A 165 -4.68 42.53 -33.30
N ASN A 166 -4.65 43.06 -32.08
CA ASN A 166 -5.06 44.43 -31.80
C ASN A 166 -4.08 45.47 -32.36
N ALA A 167 -2.78 45.18 -32.34
CA ALA A 167 -1.76 46.00 -32.98
C ALA A 167 -1.72 45.85 -34.51
N GLY A 168 -2.43 44.85 -35.04
CA GLY A 168 -2.54 44.57 -36.46
C GLY A 168 -3.71 45.31 -37.14
N PRO A 169 -3.84 45.17 -38.47
CA PRO A 169 -4.85 45.87 -39.27
C PRO A 169 -6.30 45.57 -38.83
N ILE A 170 -6.54 44.41 -38.19
CA ILE A 170 -7.86 44.04 -37.66
C ILE A 170 -8.25 44.86 -36.42
N GLY A 171 -7.31 45.13 -35.50
CA GLY A 171 -7.59 45.93 -34.29
C GLY A 171 -7.86 47.40 -34.59
N THR A 172 -7.19 47.96 -35.59
CA THR A 172 -7.40 49.34 -36.03
C THR A 172 -8.78 49.58 -36.65
N LEU A 173 -9.48 48.54 -37.12
CA LEU A 173 -10.83 48.70 -37.68
C LEU A 173 -11.84 49.17 -36.60
N ILE A 174 -11.60 48.89 -35.33
CA ILE A 174 -12.52 49.25 -34.23
C ILE A 174 -12.54 50.77 -33.96
N ASP A 175 -11.45 51.49 -34.23
CA ASP A 175 -11.37 52.95 -34.10
C ASP A 175 -11.77 53.69 -35.40
N VAL A 176 -12.03 52.97 -36.50
CA VAL A 176 -12.28 53.49 -37.86
C VAL A 176 -13.78 53.64 -38.17
N PHE A 177 -14.68 53.22 -37.28
CA PHE A 177 -16.12 53.31 -37.55
C PHE A 177 -16.59 54.76 -37.66
N GLY A 178 -16.86 55.19 -38.89
CA GLY A 178 -17.33 56.52 -39.19
C GLY A 178 -18.85 56.63 -39.12
N CYS A 179 -19.38 57.72 -38.56
CA CYS A 179 -20.82 57.99 -38.44
C CYS A 179 -21.12 59.49 -38.65
N PHE A 180 -22.40 59.84 -38.57
CA PHE A 180 -22.93 61.20 -38.73
C PHE A 180 -23.60 61.68 -37.43
N PRO A 181 -23.77 63.00 -37.24
CA PRO A 181 -24.66 63.52 -36.22
C PRO A 181 -26.08 62.97 -36.35
N ASN A 182 -26.77 62.81 -35.22
CA ASN A 182 -28.12 62.27 -35.16
C ASN A 182 -29.15 63.07 -35.98
N ASP A 183 -28.93 64.38 -36.12
CA ASP A 183 -29.81 65.35 -36.80
C ASP A 183 -29.49 65.52 -38.30
N THR A 184 -28.55 64.74 -38.83
CA THR A 184 -28.19 64.76 -40.26
C THR A 184 -29.42 64.52 -41.12
N LYS A 185 -29.71 65.45 -42.03
CA LYS A 185 -30.93 65.41 -42.85
C LYS A 185 -30.75 64.50 -44.08
N ILE A 186 -31.57 63.47 -44.16
CA ILE A 186 -31.61 62.51 -45.27
C ILE A 186 -32.84 62.76 -46.13
N LYS A 187 -32.62 62.85 -47.45
CA LYS A 187 -33.69 63.03 -48.43
C LYS A 187 -34.28 61.68 -48.83
N LEU A 188 -35.59 61.55 -48.68
CA LEU A 188 -36.35 60.38 -49.08
C LEU A 188 -36.79 60.48 -50.55
N LEU A 189 -37.13 59.35 -51.15
CA LEU A 189 -37.59 59.25 -52.54
C LEU A 189 -38.83 60.10 -52.83
N ASN A 190 -39.67 60.34 -51.82
CA ASN A 190 -40.85 61.21 -51.91
C ASN A 190 -40.53 62.72 -51.83
N GLY A 191 -39.25 63.10 -51.75
CA GLY A 191 -38.77 64.48 -51.66
C GLY A 191 -38.76 65.08 -50.25
N THR A 192 -39.26 64.38 -49.24
CA THR A 192 -39.23 64.84 -47.84
C THR A 192 -37.85 64.60 -47.20
N TYR A 193 -37.53 65.38 -46.17
CA TYR A 193 -36.33 65.19 -45.36
C TYR A 193 -36.68 64.65 -43.98
N LYS A 194 -35.90 63.70 -43.49
CA LYS A 194 -35.92 63.23 -42.10
C LYS A 194 -34.52 63.27 -41.51
N GLU A 195 -34.42 63.52 -40.21
CA GLU A 195 -33.16 63.31 -39.48
C GLU A 195 -32.78 61.83 -39.49
N MET A 196 -31.49 61.54 -39.59
CA MET A 196 -30.97 60.17 -39.71
C MET A 196 -31.45 59.29 -38.55
N SER A 197 -31.39 59.81 -37.33
CA SER A 197 -31.85 59.11 -36.11
C SER A 197 -33.36 58.87 -36.03
N LYS A 198 -34.16 59.57 -36.86
CA LYS A 198 -35.64 59.50 -36.91
C LYS A 198 -36.17 58.78 -38.15
N LEU A 199 -35.28 58.21 -38.97
CA LEU A 199 -35.69 57.35 -40.08
C LEU A 199 -36.44 56.12 -39.57
N SER A 200 -37.25 55.52 -40.44
CA SER A 200 -37.91 54.25 -40.17
C SER A 200 -37.36 53.16 -41.08
N LEU A 201 -37.33 51.92 -40.60
CA LEU A 201 -36.95 50.78 -41.44
C LEU A 201 -37.86 50.71 -42.67
N GLY A 202 -37.26 50.49 -43.84
CA GLY A 202 -37.96 50.50 -45.13
C GLY A 202 -38.16 51.87 -45.77
N ASP A 203 -37.79 52.99 -45.11
CA ASP A 203 -37.79 54.31 -45.74
C ASP A 203 -36.91 54.27 -47.01
N LYS A 204 -37.47 54.66 -48.16
CA LYS A 204 -36.78 54.66 -49.46
C LYS A 204 -35.97 55.94 -49.65
N LEU A 205 -34.68 55.79 -49.92
CA LEU A 205 -33.74 56.88 -50.13
C LEU A 205 -33.71 57.28 -51.61
N VAL A 206 -33.30 58.51 -51.92
CA VAL A 206 -33.17 59.00 -53.30
C VAL A 206 -32.15 58.22 -54.15
N SER A 207 -31.22 57.49 -53.51
CA SER A 207 -30.26 56.61 -54.17
C SER A 207 -30.87 55.30 -54.69
N GLY A 208 -32.16 55.04 -54.41
CA GLY A 208 -32.87 53.82 -54.78
C GLY A 208 -32.87 52.72 -53.71
N GLY A 209 -32.00 52.81 -52.71
CA GLY A 209 -31.96 51.89 -51.58
C GLY A 209 -33.04 52.17 -50.54
N SER A 210 -33.20 51.26 -49.58
CA SER A 210 -34.05 51.46 -48.40
C SER A 210 -33.28 51.25 -47.10
N VAL A 211 -33.71 51.91 -46.03
CA VAL A 211 -33.09 51.78 -44.70
C VAL A 211 -33.33 50.38 -44.14
N HIS A 212 -32.26 49.63 -43.93
CA HIS A 212 -32.27 48.28 -43.35
C HIS A 212 -31.98 48.29 -41.84
N ALA A 213 -31.08 49.16 -41.38
CA ALA A 213 -30.82 49.39 -39.96
C ALA A 213 -30.46 50.86 -39.69
N ILE A 214 -30.70 51.30 -38.45
CA ILE A 214 -30.28 52.61 -37.94
C ILE A 214 -29.45 52.32 -36.69
N LEU A 215 -28.17 52.66 -36.76
CA LEU A 215 -27.19 52.34 -35.72
C LEU A 215 -26.98 53.56 -34.83
N LYS A 216 -26.97 53.32 -33.52
CA LYS A 216 -26.53 54.29 -32.53
C LYS A 216 -25.14 53.94 -32.06
N VAL A 217 -24.19 54.82 -32.33
CA VAL A 217 -22.77 54.58 -32.06
C VAL A 217 -22.27 55.62 -31.07
N LYS A 218 -21.49 55.18 -30.08
CA LYS A 218 -20.88 56.07 -29.11
C LYS A 218 -19.75 56.86 -29.78
N GLY A 219 -19.83 58.18 -29.77
CA GLY A 219 -18.78 59.05 -30.29
C GLY A 219 -17.66 59.31 -29.27
N ASN A 220 -16.53 59.81 -29.78
CA ASN A 220 -15.33 60.12 -28.99
C ASN A 220 -14.66 61.40 -29.54
N LYS A 221 -14.15 62.25 -28.63
CA LYS A 221 -13.35 63.46 -28.93
C LYS A 221 -12.18 63.22 -29.90
N ILE A 222 -11.62 62.01 -29.91
CA ILE A 222 -10.48 61.64 -30.77
C ILE A 222 -10.90 61.57 -32.24
N ASN A 223 -12.18 61.33 -32.53
CA ASN A 223 -12.74 61.26 -33.88
C ASN A 223 -13.77 62.40 -34.12
N PRO A 224 -13.32 63.67 -34.26
CA PRO A 224 -14.20 64.78 -34.52
C PRO A 224 -14.75 64.75 -35.95
N TYR A 225 -15.84 65.48 -36.17
CA TYR A 225 -16.42 65.65 -37.49
C TYR A 225 -15.53 66.48 -38.41
N TYR A 226 -15.57 66.13 -39.68
CA TYR A 226 -15.20 66.94 -40.81
C TYR A 226 -16.47 67.56 -41.37
N LYS A 227 -16.37 68.78 -41.88
CA LYS A 227 -17.46 69.48 -42.54
C LYS A 227 -17.21 69.58 -44.04
N ILE A 228 -18.25 69.33 -44.83
CA ILE A 228 -18.26 69.48 -46.29
C ILE A 228 -19.45 70.36 -46.64
N TYR A 229 -19.25 71.40 -47.45
CA TYR A 229 -20.36 72.29 -47.83
C TYR A 229 -21.22 71.62 -48.92
N SER A 230 -22.53 71.52 -48.70
CA SER A 230 -23.48 71.03 -49.71
C SER A 230 -24.25 72.19 -50.32
N ASN A 231 -24.17 72.32 -51.64
CA ASN A 231 -24.94 73.30 -52.40
C ASN A 231 -26.42 72.94 -52.45
N GLU A 232 -26.75 71.64 -52.46
CA GLU A 232 -28.15 71.19 -52.42
C GLU A 232 -28.83 71.55 -51.10
N LEU A 233 -28.14 71.32 -49.97
CA LEU A 233 -28.67 71.61 -48.65
C LEU A 233 -28.52 73.08 -48.24
N LYS A 234 -27.64 73.83 -48.93
CA LYS A 234 -27.16 75.17 -48.54
C LYS A 234 -26.60 75.19 -47.11
N ASP A 235 -26.01 74.09 -46.68
CA ASP A 235 -25.52 73.87 -45.32
C ASP A 235 -24.32 72.91 -45.32
N TYR A 236 -23.62 72.80 -44.19
CA TYR A 236 -22.53 71.85 -44.02
C TYR A 236 -23.03 70.46 -43.62
N ILE A 237 -22.50 69.44 -44.28
CA ILE A 237 -22.61 68.04 -43.87
C ILE A 237 -21.47 67.78 -42.90
N TYR A 238 -21.81 67.24 -41.73
CA TYR A 238 -20.86 66.82 -40.71
C TYR A 238 -20.77 65.30 -40.67
N VAL A 239 -19.55 64.78 -40.70
CA VAL A 239 -19.29 63.35 -40.73
C VAL A 239 -17.90 63.06 -40.16
N THR A 240 -17.71 61.96 -39.46
CA THR A 240 -16.39 61.56 -38.93
C THR A 240 -15.37 61.33 -40.05
N GLY A 241 -14.08 61.52 -39.74
CA GLY A 241 -13.02 61.48 -40.75
C GLY A 241 -12.81 60.15 -41.46
N ASP A 242 -13.13 59.03 -40.80
CA ASP A 242 -12.94 57.69 -41.36
C ASP A 242 -14.16 57.16 -42.13
N HIS A 243 -15.29 57.87 -42.09
CA HIS A 243 -16.45 57.51 -42.89
C HIS A 243 -16.18 57.69 -44.38
N LEU A 244 -16.61 56.76 -45.22
CA LEU A 244 -16.27 56.76 -46.64
C LEU A 244 -17.22 57.65 -47.45
N ILE A 245 -16.63 58.53 -48.27
CA ILE A 245 -17.32 59.38 -49.23
C ILE A 245 -16.88 59.01 -50.65
N LYS A 246 -17.81 59.01 -51.59
CA LYS A 246 -17.51 58.77 -53.01
C LYS A 246 -16.81 59.99 -53.62
N ASP A 247 -15.57 59.83 -54.04
CA ASP A 247 -14.86 60.86 -54.78
C ASP A 247 -15.43 60.97 -56.21
N LYS A 248 -15.88 62.17 -56.59
CA LYS A 248 -16.46 62.43 -57.92
C LYS A 248 -15.41 62.33 -59.03
N SER A 249 -14.13 62.48 -58.72
CA SER A 249 -13.04 62.46 -59.69
C SER A 249 -12.57 61.04 -60.03
N THR A 250 -12.47 60.15 -59.04
CA THR A 250 -12.01 58.76 -59.22
C THR A 250 -13.15 57.75 -59.27
N GLY A 251 -14.30 58.08 -58.66
CA GLY A 251 -15.43 57.18 -58.47
C GLY A 251 -15.27 56.22 -57.28
N GLU A 252 -14.13 56.25 -56.59
CA GLU A 252 -13.82 55.38 -55.46
C GLU A 252 -14.34 55.96 -54.14
N PHE A 253 -14.58 55.07 -53.16
CA PHE A 253 -14.92 55.45 -51.79
C PHE A 253 -13.63 55.65 -50.98
N ILE A 254 -13.42 56.87 -50.51
CA ILE A 254 -12.24 57.24 -49.73
C ILE A 254 -12.66 57.78 -48.36
N PRO A 255 -11.81 57.67 -47.32
CA PRO A 255 -12.09 58.28 -46.02
C PRO A 255 -12.35 59.79 -46.17
N THR A 256 -13.38 60.31 -45.50
CA THR A 256 -13.76 61.72 -45.58
C THR A 256 -12.61 62.66 -45.22
N LYS A 257 -11.73 62.26 -44.29
CA LYS A 257 -10.51 63.02 -43.94
C LYS A 257 -9.53 63.23 -45.09
N GLN A 258 -9.62 62.40 -46.13
CA GLN A 258 -8.82 62.49 -47.37
C GLN A 258 -9.56 63.21 -48.50
N TYR A 259 -10.86 63.50 -48.32
CA TYR A 259 -11.65 64.19 -49.34
C TYR A 259 -11.24 65.66 -49.46
N LYS A 260 -10.98 66.12 -50.68
CA LYS A 260 -10.37 67.44 -50.96
C LYS A 260 -11.14 68.62 -50.36
N GLU A 261 -12.46 68.53 -50.29
CA GLU A 261 -13.35 69.60 -49.81
C GLU A 261 -13.70 69.47 -48.32
N ALA A 262 -13.25 68.41 -47.65
CA ALA A 262 -13.54 68.16 -46.24
C ALA A 262 -12.60 68.94 -45.32
N ILE A 263 -13.17 69.69 -44.37
CA ILE A 263 -12.42 70.50 -43.41
C ILE A 263 -12.61 69.92 -42.01
N LYS A 264 -11.49 69.57 -41.35
CA LYS A 264 -11.51 69.05 -39.97
C LYS A 264 -12.09 70.09 -39.01
N THR A 265 -12.95 69.65 -38.08
CA THR A 265 -13.52 70.50 -37.03
C THR A 265 -13.08 70.02 -35.64
N LYS A 266 -13.54 70.73 -34.59
CA LYS A 266 -13.45 70.29 -33.19
C LYS A 266 -14.79 69.75 -32.66
N GLN A 267 -15.82 69.70 -33.51
CA GLN A 267 -17.15 69.25 -33.13
C GLN A 267 -17.20 67.73 -33.13
N TRP A 268 -17.92 67.18 -32.16
CA TRP A 268 -18.12 65.75 -31.94
C TRP A 268 -19.32 65.60 -31.01
N ASP A 269 -20.04 64.48 -31.10
CA ASP A 269 -21.14 64.15 -30.19
C ASP A 269 -20.84 62.88 -29.40
N ASN A 270 -21.50 62.72 -28.24
CA ASN A 270 -21.42 61.48 -27.46
C ASN A 270 -22.16 60.31 -28.13
N GLU A 271 -23.17 60.61 -28.94
CA GLU A 271 -23.96 59.64 -29.68
C GLU A 271 -24.05 60.12 -31.13
N MET A 272 -23.74 59.22 -32.06
CA MET A 272 -23.78 59.42 -33.50
C MET A 272 -24.73 58.39 -34.12
N SER A 273 -25.21 58.67 -35.32
CA SER A 273 -26.06 57.79 -36.09
C SER A 273 -25.35 57.32 -37.35
N CYS A 274 -25.57 56.07 -37.75
CA CYS A 274 -25.23 55.56 -39.07
C CYS A 274 -26.39 54.72 -39.61
N LEU A 275 -26.39 54.47 -40.91
CA LEU A 275 -27.39 53.64 -41.57
C LEU A 275 -26.75 52.39 -42.13
N VAL A 276 -27.55 51.33 -42.20
CA VAL A 276 -27.36 50.23 -43.15
C VAL A 276 -28.48 50.34 -44.17
N THR A 277 -28.15 50.33 -45.46
CA THR A 277 -29.08 50.48 -46.57
C THR A 277 -28.93 49.32 -47.54
N THR A 278 -30.01 48.95 -48.21
CA THR A 278 -30.02 47.77 -49.10
C THR A 278 -29.12 47.87 -50.34
N ASN A 279 -28.48 49.01 -50.57
CA ASN A 279 -27.57 49.23 -51.69
C ASN A 279 -26.22 49.81 -51.24
N ASN A 280 -25.94 49.84 -49.94
CA ASN A 280 -24.74 50.39 -49.33
C ASN A 280 -24.49 51.89 -49.55
N LEU A 281 -25.51 52.66 -49.96
CA LEU A 281 -25.38 54.08 -50.26
C LEU A 281 -26.26 54.95 -49.36
N ILE A 282 -25.64 55.97 -48.77
CA ILE A 282 -26.31 57.04 -48.01
C ILE A 282 -26.20 58.36 -48.81
N PRO A 283 -27.27 58.82 -49.44
CA PRO A 283 -27.28 60.10 -50.16
C PRO A 283 -27.52 61.28 -49.19
N ILE A 284 -26.60 62.24 -49.16
CA ILE A 284 -26.71 63.46 -48.34
C ILE A 284 -26.29 64.66 -49.18
N GLY A 285 -27.26 65.54 -49.49
CA GLY A 285 -27.07 66.59 -50.48
C GLY A 285 -26.62 66.02 -51.82
N GLU A 286 -25.65 66.68 -52.46
CA GLU A 286 -25.06 66.22 -53.72
C GLU A 286 -23.95 65.16 -53.58
N TYR A 287 -23.77 64.59 -52.38
CA TYR A 287 -22.72 63.62 -52.07
C TYR A 287 -23.32 62.24 -51.73
N ILE A 288 -22.53 61.21 -52.00
CA ILE A 288 -22.86 59.82 -51.70
C ILE A 288 -21.82 59.29 -50.72
N PHE A 289 -22.29 58.76 -49.60
CA PHE A 289 -21.48 58.11 -48.59
C PHE A 289 -21.76 56.60 -48.60
N TRP A 290 -20.76 55.81 -48.21
CA TRP A 290 -20.94 54.39 -47.99
C TRP A 290 -21.72 54.16 -46.69
N ASP A 291 -22.52 53.11 -46.60
CA ASP A 291 -23.23 52.80 -45.37
C ASP A 291 -22.33 52.03 -44.37
N TRP A 292 -22.90 51.56 -43.26
CA TRP A 292 -22.12 50.90 -42.21
C TRP A 292 -21.77 49.45 -42.51
N GLU A 293 -22.47 48.78 -43.43
CA GLU A 293 -22.25 47.36 -43.70
C GLU A 293 -21.06 47.18 -44.66
N ASP A 294 -19.90 46.83 -44.09
CA ASP A 294 -18.72 46.26 -44.76
C ASP A 294 -17.94 45.35 -43.79
#